data_AF-A0A8S9QHM0-F1
#
_entry.id   AF-A0A8S9QHM0-F1
#
_cell.length_a   1.000
_cell.length_b   1.000
_cell.length_c   1.000
_cell.angle_alpha   90.00
_cell.angle_beta   90.00
_cell.angle_gamma   90.00
#
_symmetry.space_group_name_H-M   'P 1'
#
loop_
_entity.id
_entity.type
_entity.pdbx_description
1 polymer ?
#
loop_
_entity_poly.entity_id
_entity_poly.type
_entity_poly.pdbx_seq_one_letter_code
_entity_poly.pdbx_strand_id
1 'polypeptide(L)'
;MRTDQWLPVYSWLESLDSGELVKSKDISEWLDANPEVKEELSSRHSRYHLTHYVKKCHLKILKRKEKKGLIRLSRETAMEVHKEFGEKHHNATLSADPMSNIPKDSDLYRTKLKEAKRRFEILVELEKKLAPHFSRPRIPNT
;
A
#
# COMPACT_ATOMS: atom_id res chain seq x y z
N MET A 1 7.58 27.12 -13.36
CA MET A 1 6.90 26.36 -12.30
C MET A 1 7.92 25.96 -11.25
N ARG A 2 7.54 25.83 -9.97
CA ARG A 2 8.48 25.78 -8.83
C ARG A 2 9.00 24.36 -8.51
N THR A 3 8.81 23.40 -9.41
CA THR A 3 8.97 21.96 -9.15
C THR A 3 10.18 21.31 -9.84
N ASP A 4 10.76 21.94 -10.87
CA ASP A 4 11.81 21.32 -11.69
C ASP A 4 13.13 21.18 -10.91
N GLN A 5 13.45 22.14 -10.04
CA GLN A 5 14.63 22.12 -9.16
C GLN A 5 14.69 20.88 -8.25
N TRP A 6 13.54 20.34 -7.85
CA TRP A 6 13.48 19.17 -6.97
C TRP A 6 13.41 17.85 -7.74
N LEU A 7 13.32 17.89 -9.07
CA LEU A 7 13.22 16.70 -9.90
C LEU A 7 14.40 15.73 -9.72
N PRO A 8 15.67 16.19 -9.67
CA PRO A 8 16.81 15.30 -9.43
C PRO A 8 16.73 14.60 -8.06
N VAL A 9 16.29 15.33 -7.03
CA VAL A 9 16.08 14.79 -5.68
C VAL A 9 14.98 13.74 -5.69
N TYR A 10 13.87 14.00 -6.37
CA TYR A 10 12.77 13.04 -6.49
C TYR A 10 13.21 11.77 -7.22
N SER A 11 13.91 11.91 -8.34
CA SER A 11 14.42 10.79 -9.13
C SER A 11 15.36 9.91 -8.29
N TRP A 12 16.27 10.54 -7.53
CA TRP A 12 17.12 9.82 -6.59
C TRP A 12 16.31 9.08 -5.52
N LEU A 13 15.37 9.75 -4.84
CA LEU A 13 14.57 9.12 -3.80
C LEU A 13 13.70 7.95 -4.32
N GLU A 14 13.21 8.02 -5.56
CA GLU A 14 12.46 6.92 -6.18
C GLU A 14 13.35 5.71 -6.51
N SER A 15 14.63 5.94 -6.82
CA SER A 15 15.61 4.88 -7.03
C SER A 15 16.00 4.13 -5.76
N LEU A 16 15.80 4.75 -4.59
CA LEU A 16 16.01 4.10 -3.29
C LEU A 16 14.86 3.10 -3.05
N ASP A 17 15.08 1.84 -3.42
CA ASP A 17 14.11 0.77 -3.19
C ASP A 17 14.03 0.30 -1.73
N SER A 18 14.85 0.88 -0.85
CA SER A 18 14.76 0.65 0.58
C SER A 18 13.48 1.26 1.15
N GLY A 19 12.64 0.45 1.80
CA GLY A 19 11.48 0.90 2.58
C GLY A 19 11.84 1.73 3.82
N GLU A 20 13.13 1.99 4.04
CA GLU A 20 13.67 2.78 5.14
C GLU A 20 13.77 4.27 4.78
N LEU A 21 13.59 5.12 5.79
CA LEU A 21 13.71 6.56 5.62
C LEU A 21 15.19 6.96 5.43
N VAL A 22 15.50 7.77 4.39
CA VAL A 22 16.86 8.25 4.12
C VAL A 22 17.46 8.99 5.32
N LYS A 23 18.72 8.65 5.65
CA LYS A 23 19.44 9.26 6.77
C LYS A 23 20.04 10.59 6.34
N SER A 24 20.30 11.48 7.31
CA SER A 24 20.89 12.79 7.02
C SER A 24 22.26 12.68 6.34
N LYS A 25 23.00 11.60 6.63
CA LYS A 25 24.31 11.32 6.02
C LYS A 25 24.16 11.06 4.52
N ASP A 26 23.28 10.14 4.13
CA ASP A 26 23.05 9.78 2.73
C ASP A 26 22.57 10.99 1.90
N ILE A 27 21.76 11.87 2.50
CA ILE A 27 21.35 13.14 1.86
C ILE A 27 22.56 14.04 1.61
N SER A 28 23.46 14.15 2.58
CA SER A 28 24.65 15.00 2.44
C SER A 28 25.60 14.42 1.38
N GLU A 29 25.82 13.10 1.42
CA GLU A 29 26.65 12.37 0.47
C GLU A 29 26.12 12.46 -0.97
N TRP A 30 24.80 12.35 -1.15
CA TRP A 30 24.19 12.52 -2.47
C TRP A 30 24.31 13.96 -2.98
N LEU A 31 24.14 14.96 -2.12
CA LEU A 31 24.33 16.36 -2.47
C LEU A 31 25.81 16.65 -2.81
N ASP A 32 26.76 16.03 -2.11
CA ASP A 32 28.18 16.17 -2.40
C ASP A 32 28.56 15.54 -3.75
N ALA A 33 27.89 14.45 -4.14
CA ALA A 33 28.04 13.82 -5.45
C ALA A 33 27.40 14.62 -6.60
N ASN A 34 26.49 15.57 -6.30
CA ASN A 34 25.76 16.38 -7.29
C ASN A 34 25.90 17.89 -6.97
N PRO A 35 27.10 18.48 -7.19
CA PRO A 35 27.40 19.83 -6.74
C PRO A 35 26.49 20.91 -7.36
N GLU A 36 26.08 20.75 -8.62
CA GLU A 36 25.17 21.67 -9.32
C GLU A 36 23.81 21.77 -8.61
N VAL A 37 23.20 20.61 -8.30
CA VAL A 37 21.93 20.55 -7.57
C VAL A 37 22.09 21.05 -6.14
N LYS A 38 23.22 20.74 -5.49
CA LYS A 38 23.53 21.19 -4.14
C LYS A 38 23.66 22.71 -4.07
N GLU A 39 24.36 23.34 -5.00
CA GLU A 39 24.55 24.79 -5.05
C GLU A 39 23.20 25.49 -5.27
N GLU A 40 22.41 25.03 -6.24
CA GLU A 40 21.10 25.59 -6.54
C GLU A 40 20.14 25.49 -5.33
N LEU A 41 20.11 24.34 -4.67
CA LEU A 41 19.26 24.08 -3.51
C LEU A 41 19.72 24.85 -2.27
N SER A 42 21.04 24.92 -2.04
CA SER A 42 21.63 25.61 -0.88
C SER A 42 21.57 27.14 -1.00
N SER A 43 21.52 27.69 -2.22
CA SER A 43 21.29 29.11 -2.47
C SER A 43 19.95 29.59 -1.89
N ARG A 44 18.93 28.73 -1.91
CA ARG A 44 17.55 29.09 -1.54
C ARG A 44 17.11 28.55 -0.18
N HIS A 45 17.77 27.50 0.32
CA HIS A 45 17.32 26.78 1.50
C HIS A 45 18.50 26.42 2.42
N SER A 46 18.28 26.55 3.72
CA SER A 46 19.26 26.11 4.71
C SER A 46 19.46 24.59 4.66
N ARG A 47 20.63 24.11 5.10
CA ARG A 47 20.91 22.65 5.21
C ARG A 47 19.85 21.89 6.01
N TYR A 48 19.32 22.50 7.06
CA TYR A 48 18.22 21.95 7.84
C TYR A 48 16.96 21.78 7.00
N HIS A 49 16.58 22.82 6.26
CA HIS A 49 15.41 22.79 5.39
C HIS A 49 15.54 21.73 4.29
N LEU A 50 16.70 21.64 3.64
CA LEU A 50 16.97 20.61 2.63
C LEU A 50 16.78 19.21 3.21
N THR A 51 17.47 18.91 4.31
CA THR A 51 17.39 17.60 4.97
C THR A 51 15.95 17.26 5.36
N HIS A 52 15.23 18.19 5.96
CA HIS A 52 13.85 17.98 6.40
C HIS A 52 12.90 17.80 5.21
N TYR A 53 13.05 18.61 4.16
CA TYR A 53 12.19 18.54 2.97
C TYR A 53 12.42 17.26 2.19
N VAL A 54 13.68 16.85 1.98
CA VAL A 54 14.06 15.58 1.36
C VAL A 54 13.44 14.40 2.13
N LYS A 55 13.53 14.39 3.46
CA LYS A 55 12.88 13.36 4.31
C LYS A 55 11.36 13.36 4.15
N LYS A 56 10.73 14.54 4.10
CA LYS A 56 9.28 14.67 3.88
C LYS A 56 8.87 14.14 2.50
N CYS A 57 9.67 14.41 1.47
CA CYS A 57 9.47 13.87 0.12
C CYS A 57 9.57 12.35 0.11
N HIS A 58 10.62 11.80 0.72
CA HIS A 58 10.81 10.36 0.81
C HIS A 58 9.67 9.68 1.55
N LEU A 59 9.21 10.24 2.67
CA LEU A 59 8.05 9.72 3.40
C LEU A 59 6.77 9.71 2.54
N LYS A 60 6.59 10.71 1.67
CA LYS A 60 5.46 10.72 0.72
C LYS A 60 5.62 9.64 -0.35
N ILE A 61 6.85 9.40 -0.84
CA ILE A 61 7.15 8.32 -1.79
C ILE A 61 6.92 6.96 -1.14
N LEU A 62 7.41 6.73 0.08
CA LEU A 62 7.20 5.49 0.84
C LEU A 62 5.71 5.22 1.07
N LYS A 63 4.93 6.22 1.54
CA LYS A 63 3.46 6.08 1.68
C LYS A 63 2.77 5.81 0.35
N ARG A 64 3.27 6.39 -0.75
CA ARG A 64 2.73 6.12 -2.10
C ARG A 64 3.16 4.74 -2.58
N LYS A 65 4.36 4.25 -2.29
CA LYS A 65 4.85 2.90 -2.62
C LYS A 65 4.18 1.84 -1.77
N GLU A 66 3.82 2.11 -0.52
CA GLU A 66 2.99 1.21 0.30
C GLU A 66 1.58 1.11 -0.28
N LYS A 67 0.95 2.23 -0.64
CA LYS A 67 -0.36 2.22 -1.30
C LYS A 67 -0.31 1.62 -2.70
N LYS A 68 0.70 1.95 -3.50
CA LYS A 68 0.91 1.38 -4.84
C LYS A 68 1.30 -0.08 -4.74
N GLY A 69 2.05 -0.49 -3.73
CA GLY A 69 2.40 -1.87 -3.44
C GLY A 69 1.18 -2.64 -2.97
N LEU A 70 0.30 -2.05 -2.18
CA LEU A 70 -1.00 -2.62 -1.85
C LEU A 70 -1.90 -2.68 -3.10
N ILE A 71 -1.86 -1.69 -4.00
CA ILE A 71 -2.62 -1.69 -5.26
C ILE A 71 -1.98 -2.63 -6.31
N ARG A 72 -0.66 -2.78 -6.33
CA ARG A 72 0.11 -3.58 -7.29
C ARG A 72 0.13 -5.03 -6.82
N LEU A 73 0.23 -5.30 -5.53
CA LEU A 73 -0.16 -6.56 -4.91
C LEU A 73 -1.65 -6.77 -5.15
N SER A 74 -2.56 -5.84 -4.85
CA SER A 74 -3.99 -6.03 -5.19
C SER A 74 -4.26 -6.22 -6.68
N ARG A 75 -3.39 -5.75 -7.59
CA ARG A 75 -3.50 -5.94 -9.05
C ARG A 75 -2.79 -7.21 -9.51
N GLU A 76 -1.66 -7.59 -8.93
CA GLU A 76 -0.92 -8.82 -9.19
C GLU A 76 -1.67 -9.98 -8.56
N THR A 77 -2.11 -9.85 -7.31
CA THR A 77 -3.24 -10.58 -6.73
C THR A 77 -4.41 -10.49 -7.70
N ALA A 78 -5.07 -9.37 -8.05
CA ALA A 78 -6.20 -9.41 -9.00
C ALA A 78 -5.91 -10.00 -10.42
N MET A 79 -4.65 -10.19 -10.83
CA MET A 79 -4.25 -10.92 -12.04
C MET A 79 -3.96 -12.42 -11.74
N GLU A 80 -3.63 -12.76 -10.50
CA GLU A 80 -3.51 -14.10 -9.91
C GLU A 80 -4.80 -14.55 -9.19
N VAL A 81 -5.82 -13.70 -9.12
CA VAL A 81 -7.00 -13.85 -8.26
C VAL A 81 -8.24 -13.29 -9.00
N HIS A 82 -9.28 -14.03 -9.37
CA HIS A 82 -9.62 -15.44 -9.09
C HIS A 82 -9.25 -15.91 -7.66
N LYS A 83 -9.41 -15.02 -6.66
CA LYS A 83 -9.52 -15.24 -5.18
C LYS A 83 -9.14 -14.00 -4.34
N GLU A 84 -10.06 -13.03 -4.34
CA GLU A 84 -10.37 -12.14 -3.21
C GLU A 84 -9.33 -11.13 -2.65
N PHE A 85 -9.58 -9.86 -3.01
CA PHE A 85 -9.71 -8.65 -2.18
C PHE A 85 -8.95 -8.53 -0.83
N GLY A 86 -8.04 -7.54 -0.78
CA GLY A 86 -7.44 -7.01 0.45
C GLY A 86 -8.46 -6.40 1.43
N GLU A 87 -8.13 -6.19 2.70
CA GLU A 87 -7.18 -5.18 3.15
C GLU A 87 -6.89 -5.31 4.66
N LYS A 88 -5.72 -4.78 5.05
CA LYS A 88 -5.30 -4.27 6.39
C LYS A 88 -4.71 -5.29 7.37
N HIS A 89 -3.64 -5.01 8.10
CA HIS A 89 -2.60 -3.96 8.19
C HIS A 89 -1.68 -4.44 9.36
N HIS A 90 -0.56 -3.75 9.61
CA HIS A 90 0.21 -3.66 10.87
C HIS A 90 0.99 -4.89 11.41
N ASN A 91 2.29 -4.70 11.56
CA ASN A 91 3.13 -5.46 12.49
C ASN A 91 2.63 -5.25 13.93
N ALA A 92 2.33 -6.35 14.62
CA ALA A 92 2.56 -6.49 16.06
C ALA A 92 2.81 -7.96 16.38
N THR A 93 4.03 -8.24 16.83
CA THR A 93 4.34 -9.09 17.97
C THR A 93 3.12 -9.67 18.70
N LEU A 94 3.09 -11.01 18.79
CA LEU A 94 2.38 -11.83 19.77
C LEU A 94 0.84 -11.85 19.68
N SER A 95 0.33 -13.00 19.25
CA SER A 95 -0.66 -13.80 19.98
C SER A 95 -1.74 -13.01 20.74
N ALA A 96 -2.77 -12.55 20.05
CA ALA A 96 -4.14 -12.54 20.56
C ALA A 96 -5.13 -12.26 19.42
N ASP A 97 -6.17 -13.08 19.37
CA ASP A 97 -7.34 -12.94 18.51
C ASP A 97 -7.92 -11.50 18.56
N PRO A 98 -7.91 -10.73 17.45
CA PRO A 98 -8.29 -9.31 17.43
C PRO A 98 -9.80 -9.08 17.61
N MET A 99 -10.59 -10.13 17.81
CA MET A 99 -12.05 -10.02 17.93
C MET A 99 -12.57 -9.71 19.35
N SER A 100 -11.70 -9.70 20.38
CA SER A 100 -12.17 -9.59 21.77
C SER A 100 -12.37 -8.16 22.29
N ASN A 101 -11.93 -7.12 21.57
CA ASN A 101 -11.82 -5.76 22.14
C ASN A 101 -12.72 -4.68 21.51
N ILE A 102 -13.58 -5.01 20.54
CA ILE A 102 -14.52 -4.04 19.96
C ILE A 102 -15.88 -4.22 20.65
N PRO A 103 -16.43 -3.17 21.30
CA PRO A 103 -17.77 -3.23 21.86
C PRO A 103 -18.78 -3.64 20.78
N LYS A 104 -19.57 -4.68 21.04
CA LYS A 104 -20.62 -5.21 20.13
C LYS A 104 -21.66 -4.14 19.74
N ASP A 105 -21.70 -3.02 20.47
CA ASP A 105 -22.57 -1.88 20.23
C ASP A 105 -21.97 -0.75 19.38
N SER A 106 -20.70 -0.83 18.99
CA SER A 106 -20.08 0.18 18.14
C SER A 106 -20.77 0.25 16.76
N ASP A 107 -21.05 1.46 16.28
CA ASP A 107 -21.55 1.70 14.91
C ASP A 107 -20.65 1.06 13.84
N LEU A 108 -19.34 1.00 14.11
CA LEU A 108 -18.38 0.32 13.25
C LEU A 108 -18.66 -1.18 13.18
N TYR A 109 -18.91 -1.83 14.32
CA TYR A 109 -19.24 -3.25 14.40
C TYR A 109 -20.55 -3.55 13.66
N ARG A 110 -21.59 -2.72 13.87
CA ARG A 110 -22.88 -2.85 13.19
C ARG A 110 -22.75 -2.69 11.67
N THR A 111 -21.93 -1.75 11.23
CA THR A 111 -21.66 -1.52 9.80
C THR A 111 -20.93 -2.72 9.20
N LYS A 112 -19.90 -3.24 9.87
CA LYS A 112 -19.14 -4.41 9.43
C LYS A 112 -20.00 -5.67 9.37
N LEU A 113 -20.88 -5.88 10.34
CA LEU A 113 -21.82 -6.99 10.37
C LEU A 113 -22.81 -6.93 9.20
N LYS A 114 -23.36 -5.74 8.91
CA LYS A 114 -24.23 -5.52 7.74
C LYS A 114 -23.49 -5.79 6.42
N GLU A 115 -22.25 -5.31 6.31
CA GLU A 115 -21.40 -5.51 5.15
C GLU A 115 -21.10 -7.01 4.94
N ALA A 116 -20.76 -7.72 6.02
CA ALA A 116 -20.51 -9.17 6.00
C ALA A 116 -21.77 -9.96 5.62
N LYS A 117 -22.93 -9.62 6.18
CA LYS A 117 -24.21 -10.25 5.84
C LYS A 117 -24.54 -10.09 4.36
N ARG A 118 -24.38 -8.88 3.81
CA ARG A 118 -24.61 -8.61 2.38
C ARG A 118 -23.67 -9.42 1.49
N ARG A 119 -22.39 -9.56 1.86
CA ARG A 119 -21.43 -10.41 1.12
C ARG A 119 -21.85 -11.87 1.12
N PHE A 120 -22.28 -12.39 2.28
CA PHE A 120 -22.75 -13.76 2.40
C PHE A 120 -23.97 -14.04 1.52
N GLU A 121 -24.95 -13.14 1.50
CA GLU A 121 -26.13 -13.26 0.65
C GLU A 121 -25.77 -13.35 -0.85
N ILE A 122 -24.82 -12.53 -1.30
CA ILE A 122 -24.31 -12.57 -2.69
C ILE A 122 -23.65 -13.92 -2.98
N LEU A 123 -22.80 -14.42 -2.08
CA LEU A 123 -22.12 -15.72 -2.26
C LEU A 123 -23.13 -16.87 -2.36
N VAL A 124 -24.15 -16.89 -1.50
CA VAL A 124 -25.21 -17.90 -1.54
C VAL A 124 -26.02 -17.82 -2.85
N GLU A 125 -26.29 -16.61 -3.35
CA GLU A 125 -26.98 -16.46 -4.63
C GLU A 125 -26.13 -16.97 -5.80
N LEU A 126 -24.81 -16.69 -5.79
CA LEU A 126 -23.88 -17.21 -6.79
C LEU A 126 -23.78 -18.73 -6.73
N GLU A 127 -23.67 -19.31 -5.54
CA GLU A 127 -23.67 -20.77 -5.35
C GLU A 127 -24.92 -21.41 -5.93
N LYS A 128 -26.11 -20.86 -5.64
CA LYS A 128 -27.38 -21.35 -6.19
C LYS A 128 -27.42 -21.29 -7.72
N LYS A 129 -26.87 -20.23 -8.33
CA LYS A 129 -26.80 -20.09 -9.79
C LYS A 129 -25.84 -21.09 -10.42
N LEU A 130 -24.75 -21.44 -9.72
CA LEU A 130 -23.72 -22.33 -10.24
C LEU A 130 -23.98 -23.82 -9.96
N ALA A 131 -24.74 -24.16 -8.92
CA ALA A 131 -25.04 -25.54 -8.53
C ALA A 131 -25.60 -26.43 -9.68
N PRO A 132 -26.49 -25.93 -10.56
CA PRO A 132 -26.97 -26.72 -11.70
C PRO A 132 -25.87 -27.03 -12.73
N HIS A 133 -24.87 -26.16 -12.86
CA HIS A 133 -23.80 -26.30 -13.87
C HIS A 133 -22.68 -27.25 -13.41
N PHE A 134 -22.57 -27.53 -12.12
CA PHE A 134 -21.61 -28.49 -11.57
C PHE A 134 -22.17 -29.92 -11.45
N SER A 135 -23.43 -30.15 -11.83
CA SER A 135 -24.00 -31.49 -11.91
C SER A 135 -23.42 -32.23 -13.12
N ARG A 136 -22.40 -33.05 -12.86
CA ARG A 136 -21.67 -33.86 -13.84
C ARG A 136 -22.62 -34.73 -14.68
N PRO A 137 -22.47 -34.79 -16.02
CA PRO A 137 -23.18 -35.77 -16.84
C PRO A 137 -22.79 -37.19 -16.41
N ARG A 138 -23.78 -38.05 -16.12
CA ARG A 138 -23.55 -39.49 -16.01
C ARG A 138 -23.14 -40.00 -17.39
N ILE A 139 -21.86 -40.27 -17.57
CA ILE A 139 -21.35 -40.94 -18.77
C ILE A 139 -21.69 -42.44 -18.59
N PRO A 140 -22.55 -43.05 -19.42
CA PRO A 140 -22.77 -44.48 -19.35
C PRO A 140 -21.51 -45.20 -19.83
N ASN A 141 -20.98 -46.11 -18.99
CA ASN A 141 -19.91 -47.02 -19.37
C ASN A 141 -20.42 -47.95 -20.48
N THR A 142 -19.78 -47.89 -21.64
CA THR A 142 -19.78 -48.95 -22.66
C THR A 142 -18.44 -49.65 -22.65
#